data_AF-A0A1B0D882-F1
#
_entry.id   AF-A0A1B0D882-F1
#
_cell.length_a   1.000
_cell.length_b   1.000
_cell.length_c   1.000
_cell.angle_alpha   90.00
_cell.angle_beta   90.00
_cell.angle_gamma   90.00
#
_symmetry.space_group_name_H-M   'P 1'
#
loop_
_entity.id
_entity.type
_entity.pdbx_description
1 polymer ?
#
loop_
_entity_poly.entity_id
_entity_poly.type
_entity_poly.pdbx_seq_one_letter_code
_entity_poly.pdbx_strand_id
1 'polypeptide(L)'
;MTNSELNFSNTYERIVVLVDMDCFYCQVEEKLNPELKGKPMAVVQYNSWMGGGIIAVNYPARARGVTRHMRGDEARKHCPEIELVRVPSVREKADLTKYRDAGKDVARVLQSFTPNLERASVDEAYLDITSNVLERMKEMDRGEYFIKPENVTNTYAVGHKTFGDFVRSLSARMSSTQGTPEAEELEDFRAVNASCTSEEKDVKKRNEVKLLVAATIVNDIRRAVKDETGYECSAGVAHNKILAKLVAGLNKPNKQTVISIDCVQTLFEEMPILKVRGLGGKFGEIVCQKLNVKFMGDLLEYSEAELRKAFNDKDG
;
A
#
# COMPACT_ATOMS: atom_id res chain seq x y z
N MET A 1 34.60 16.35 4.31
CA MET A 1 34.78 14.89 4.21
C MET A 1 33.94 14.29 5.32
N THR A 2 32.75 13.77 5.07
CA THR A 2 32.45 12.63 4.19
C THR A 2 31.24 12.91 3.30
N ASN A 3 31.36 12.64 2.00
CA ASN A 3 30.20 12.37 1.16
C ASN A 3 29.41 11.25 1.84
N SER A 4 28.19 11.52 2.27
CA SER A 4 27.20 10.46 2.47
C SER A 4 26.79 9.99 1.08
N GLU A 5 27.69 9.24 0.41
CA GLU A 5 27.25 8.33 -0.63
C GLU A 5 26.22 7.43 0.05
N LEU A 6 24.94 7.65 -0.27
CA LEU A 6 23.88 6.70 0.00
C LEU A 6 24.40 5.37 -0.54
N ASN A 7 24.81 4.47 0.36
CA ASN A 7 25.35 3.18 -0.02
C ASN A 7 24.22 2.44 -0.75
N PHE A 8 24.25 2.50 -2.09
CA PHE A 8 23.18 2.02 -2.95
C PHE A 8 22.82 0.58 -2.57
N SER A 9 23.80 -0.24 -2.15
CA SER A 9 23.56 -1.61 -1.71
C SER A 9 22.49 -1.75 -0.62
N ASN A 10 22.45 -0.85 0.36
CA ASN A 10 21.66 -1.03 1.59
C ASN A 10 20.20 -0.51 1.44
N THR A 11 19.96 0.43 0.52
CA THR A 11 18.62 1.03 0.30
C THR A 11 17.64 0.04 -0.34
N TYR A 12 18.12 -1.01 -1.00
CA TYR A 12 17.32 -1.92 -1.83
C TYR A 12 17.33 -3.39 -1.41
N GLU A 13 17.90 -3.70 -0.24
CA GLU A 13 17.91 -5.09 0.23
C GLU A 13 16.51 -5.57 0.60
N ARG A 14 15.73 -4.69 1.23
CA ARG A 14 14.48 -5.07 1.87
C ARG A 14 13.30 -5.10 0.92
N ILE A 15 12.40 -6.05 1.16
CA ILE A 15 11.06 -6.10 0.59
C ILE A 15 10.07 -5.97 1.74
N VAL A 16 9.45 -4.80 1.82
CA VAL A 16 8.49 -4.42 2.84
C VAL A 16 7.10 -4.41 2.23
N VAL A 17 6.17 -5.05 2.94
CA VAL A 17 4.76 -5.11 2.59
C VAL A 17 3.96 -4.39 3.66
N LEU A 18 2.95 -3.62 3.25
CA LEU A 18 1.85 -3.27 4.14
C LEU A 18 0.62 -4.04 3.67
N VAL A 19 -0.01 -4.78 4.60
CA VAL A 19 -1.36 -5.34 4.42
C VAL A 19 -2.34 -4.48 5.20
N ASP A 20 -3.46 -4.14 4.57
CA ASP A 20 -4.50 -3.24 5.11
C ASP A 20 -5.88 -3.78 4.71
N MET A 21 -6.72 -4.10 5.71
CA MET A 21 -8.02 -4.74 5.47
C MET A 21 -9.01 -3.78 4.80
N ASP A 22 -9.77 -4.30 3.85
CA ASP A 22 -10.73 -3.48 3.10
C ASP A 22 -11.96 -3.14 3.92
N CYS A 23 -12.24 -1.85 4.16
CA CYS A 23 -13.37 -1.38 4.99
C CYS A 23 -13.63 -2.27 6.23
N PHE A 24 -12.57 -2.53 7.01
CA PHE A 24 -12.48 -3.67 7.93
C PHE A 24 -13.72 -3.92 8.81
N TYR A 25 -14.23 -2.88 9.48
CA TYR A 25 -15.35 -3.06 10.40
C TYR A 25 -16.63 -3.44 9.66
N CYS A 26 -16.82 -2.97 8.41
CA CYS A 26 -17.94 -3.40 7.58
C CYS A 26 -17.84 -4.89 7.24
N GLN A 27 -16.65 -5.39 6.90
CA GLN A 27 -16.46 -6.83 6.65
C GLN A 27 -16.70 -7.69 7.89
N VAL A 28 -16.32 -7.20 9.08
CA VAL A 28 -16.64 -7.87 10.36
C VAL A 28 -18.15 -7.97 10.54
N GLU A 29 -18.89 -6.89 10.27
CA GLU A 29 -20.36 -6.89 10.39
C GLU A 29 -21.03 -7.74 9.30
N GLU A 30 -20.58 -7.69 8.05
CA GLU A 30 -21.07 -8.54 6.96
C GLU A 30 -20.85 -10.02 7.23
N LYS A 31 -19.75 -10.39 7.91
CA LYS A 31 -19.48 -11.77 8.33
C LYS A 31 -20.43 -12.22 9.44
N LEU A 32 -20.76 -11.34 10.38
CA LEU A 32 -21.68 -11.64 11.48
C LEU A 32 -23.15 -11.65 11.05
N ASN A 33 -23.50 -10.81 10.08
CA ASN A 33 -24.83 -10.77 9.48
C ASN A 33 -24.74 -10.83 7.94
N PRO A 34 -24.86 -12.03 7.34
CA PRO A 34 -24.79 -12.22 5.90
C PRO A 34 -25.84 -11.44 5.09
N GLU A 35 -26.94 -11.00 5.68
CA GLU A 35 -27.96 -10.18 5.00
C GLU A 35 -27.45 -8.79 4.60
N LEU A 36 -26.31 -8.37 5.16
CA LEU A 36 -25.67 -7.10 4.85
C LEU A 36 -24.77 -7.17 3.62
N LYS A 37 -24.42 -8.38 3.16
CA LYS A 37 -23.46 -8.58 2.08
C LYS A 37 -23.91 -7.90 0.79
N GLY A 38 -23.05 -7.05 0.23
CA GLY A 38 -23.30 -6.32 -1.01
C GLY A 38 -24.21 -5.10 -0.89
N LYS A 39 -24.81 -4.83 0.28
CA LYS A 39 -25.60 -3.62 0.53
C LYS A 39 -24.69 -2.44 0.87
N PRO A 40 -25.06 -1.19 0.53
CA PRO A 40 -24.35 -0.03 1.04
C PRO A 40 -24.49 0.03 2.56
N MET A 41 -23.38 0.10 3.28
CA MET A 41 -23.38 0.16 4.73
C MET A 41 -22.31 1.06 5.32
N ALA A 42 -22.58 1.52 6.54
CA ALA A 42 -21.62 2.18 7.39
C ALA A 42 -21.71 1.66 8.82
N VAL A 43 -20.57 1.54 9.48
CA VAL A 43 -20.51 1.26 10.91
C VAL A 43 -20.50 2.59 11.66
N VAL A 44 -21.35 2.73 12.67
CA VAL A 44 -21.52 3.96 13.46
C VAL A 44 -21.24 3.74 14.94
N GLN A 45 -20.64 4.74 15.58
CA GLN A 45 -20.31 4.77 17.01
C GLN A 45 -20.94 5.96 17.73
N TYR A 46 -20.84 5.92 19.07
CA TYR A 46 -21.28 6.95 20.01
C TYR A 46 -22.81 7.11 20.08
N ASN A 47 -23.27 8.35 20.26
CA ASN A 47 -24.66 8.67 20.54
C ASN A 47 -25.58 8.44 19.33
N SER A 48 -26.89 8.39 19.59
CA SER A 48 -27.93 8.31 18.55
C SER A 48 -28.16 9.63 17.82
N TRP A 49 -27.59 10.74 18.31
CA TRP A 49 -27.66 12.04 17.64
C TRP A 49 -27.26 11.87 16.17
N MET A 50 -28.02 12.46 15.23
CA MET A 50 -27.74 12.44 13.79
C MET A 50 -27.40 11.05 13.20
N GLY A 51 -27.98 9.96 13.72
CA GLY A 51 -27.72 8.59 13.27
C GLY A 51 -26.37 7.99 13.72
N GLY A 52 -25.61 8.68 14.58
CA GLY A 52 -24.28 8.27 15.05
C GLY A 52 -23.13 8.71 14.13
N GLY A 53 -21.92 8.74 14.68
CA GLY A 53 -20.72 9.10 13.92
C GLY A 53 -20.20 7.90 13.13
N ILE A 54 -20.00 8.04 11.82
CA ILE A 54 -19.49 6.95 10.98
C ILE A 54 -18.02 6.72 11.28
N ILE A 55 -17.63 5.45 11.36
CA ILE A 55 -16.24 5.04 11.60
C ILE A 55 -15.70 4.06 10.55
N ALA A 56 -16.57 3.42 9.78
CA ALA A 56 -16.21 2.64 8.60
C ALA A 56 -17.33 2.71 7.56
N VAL A 57 -16.95 2.68 6.29
CA VAL A 57 -17.86 2.74 5.13
C VAL A 57 -17.40 1.72 4.11
N ASN A 58 -18.31 0.86 3.67
CA ASN A 58 -18.00 -0.13 2.63
C ASN A 58 -18.01 0.51 1.22
N TYR A 59 -17.40 -0.18 0.26
CA TYR A 59 -17.20 0.38 -1.08
C TYR A 59 -18.50 0.73 -1.82
N PRO A 60 -19.60 -0.06 -1.73
CA PRO A 60 -20.90 0.34 -2.28
C PRO A 60 -21.43 1.67 -1.73
N ALA A 61 -21.26 1.96 -0.44
CA ALA A 61 -21.65 3.25 0.13
C ALA A 61 -20.70 4.39 -0.27
N ARG A 62 -19.38 4.13 -0.37
CA ARG A 62 -18.41 5.12 -0.86
C ARG A 62 -18.67 5.55 -2.30
N ALA A 63 -19.09 4.63 -3.15
CA ALA A 63 -19.46 4.92 -4.55
C ALA A 63 -20.62 5.93 -4.66
N ARG A 64 -21.38 6.12 -3.58
CA ARG A 64 -22.50 7.08 -3.49
C ARG A 64 -22.11 8.37 -2.76
N GLY A 65 -20.82 8.55 -2.43
CA GLY A 65 -20.30 9.75 -1.77
C GLY A 65 -20.30 9.69 -0.25
N VAL A 66 -20.64 8.56 0.37
CA VAL A 66 -20.58 8.43 1.83
C VAL A 66 -19.12 8.33 2.30
N THR A 67 -18.76 9.11 3.32
CA THR A 67 -17.38 9.15 3.86
C THR A 67 -17.36 8.93 5.37
N ARG A 68 -16.18 8.58 5.91
CA ARG A 68 -16.00 8.36 7.35
C ARG A 68 -16.18 9.62 8.22
N HIS A 69 -16.26 10.80 7.63
CA HIS A 69 -16.41 12.07 8.37
C HIS A 69 -17.87 12.50 8.52
N MET A 70 -18.80 11.77 7.89
CA MET A 70 -20.23 12.00 7.98
C MET A 70 -20.85 11.35 9.21
N ARG A 71 -22.05 11.80 9.56
CA ARG A 71 -22.97 11.13 10.49
C ARG A 71 -24.03 10.36 9.73
N GLY A 72 -24.72 9.43 10.40
CA GLY A 72 -25.68 8.52 9.78
C GLY A 72 -26.78 9.23 8.96
N ASP A 73 -27.34 10.31 9.48
CA ASP A 73 -28.38 11.06 8.77
C ASP A 73 -27.85 11.82 7.56
N GLU A 74 -26.58 12.24 7.56
CA GLU A 74 -25.92 12.84 6.40
C GLU A 74 -25.67 11.77 5.33
N ALA A 75 -25.19 10.59 5.74
CA ALA A 75 -25.01 9.48 4.82
C ALA A 75 -26.32 9.06 4.14
N ARG A 76 -27.45 9.09 4.86
CA ARG A 76 -28.78 8.82 4.29
C ARG A 76 -29.22 9.83 3.22
N LYS A 77 -28.71 11.07 3.25
CA LYS A 77 -28.96 12.04 2.16
C LYS A 77 -28.28 11.62 0.86
N HIS A 78 -27.11 10.99 0.96
CA HIS A 78 -26.35 10.46 -0.18
C HIS A 78 -26.82 9.06 -0.62
N CYS A 79 -27.25 8.24 0.33
CA CYS A 79 -27.63 6.85 0.12
C CYS A 79 -28.82 6.49 1.04
N PRO A 80 -30.08 6.73 0.62
CA PRO A 80 -31.25 6.52 1.46
C PRO A 80 -31.42 5.09 1.99
N GLU A 81 -30.95 4.09 1.25
CA GLU A 81 -31.00 2.67 1.63
C GLU A 81 -29.78 2.19 2.42
N ILE A 82 -28.92 3.10 2.90
CA ILE A 82 -27.72 2.71 3.65
C ILE A 82 -28.07 2.00 4.96
N GLU A 83 -27.45 0.85 5.17
CA GLU A 83 -27.51 0.13 6.44
C GLU A 83 -26.55 0.76 7.44
N LEU A 84 -27.07 1.29 8.55
CA LEU A 84 -26.28 1.88 9.62
C LEU A 84 -26.10 0.87 10.75
N VAL A 85 -24.97 0.18 10.77
CA VAL A 85 -24.67 -0.85 11.77
C VAL A 85 -24.07 -0.19 13.01
N ARG A 86 -24.78 -0.27 14.14
CA ARG A 86 -24.36 0.39 15.38
C ARG A 86 -23.43 -0.50 16.18
N VAL A 87 -22.28 0.06 16.56
CA VAL A 87 -21.39 -0.58 17.54
C VAL A 87 -22.10 -0.67 18.89
N PRO A 88 -22.13 -1.85 19.54
CA PRO A 88 -22.71 -2.00 20.87
C PRO A 88 -22.04 -1.10 21.91
N SER A 89 -22.78 -0.72 22.94
CA SER A 89 -22.26 0.06 24.07
C SER A 89 -22.31 -0.75 25.36
N VAL A 90 -21.17 -0.84 26.05
CA VAL A 90 -21.04 -1.47 27.37
C VAL A 90 -20.52 -0.42 28.34
N ARG A 91 -21.24 -0.17 29.44
CA ARG A 91 -20.92 0.88 30.42
C ARG A 91 -20.69 2.24 29.75
N GLU A 92 -21.61 2.62 28.86
CA GLU A 92 -21.61 3.89 28.10
C GLU A 92 -20.42 4.09 27.16
N LYS A 93 -19.61 3.05 26.91
CA LYS A 93 -18.48 3.08 25.98
C LYS A 93 -18.72 2.12 24.82
N ALA A 94 -18.25 2.50 23.63
CA ALA A 94 -18.30 1.64 22.46
C ALA A 94 -17.49 0.35 22.69
N ASP A 95 -18.12 -0.80 22.47
CA ASP A 95 -17.49 -2.11 22.57
C ASP A 95 -16.91 -2.51 21.21
N LEU A 96 -15.58 -2.45 21.12
CA LEU A 96 -14.81 -2.78 19.92
C LEU A 96 -14.19 -4.17 19.95
N THR A 97 -14.58 -5.01 20.92
CA THR A 97 -13.96 -6.31 21.17
C THR A 97 -13.98 -7.20 19.93
N LYS A 98 -15.13 -7.31 19.24
CA LYS A 98 -15.25 -8.10 18.01
C LYS A 98 -14.29 -7.67 16.89
N TYR A 99 -14.06 -6.37 16.71
CA TYR A 99 -13.12 -5.86 15.71
C TYR A 99 -11.67 -6.11 16.10
N ARG A 100 -11.35 -5.97 17.40
CA ARG A 100 -10.01 -6.26 17.92
C ARG A 100 -9.68 -7.74 17.79
N ASP A 101 -10.63 -8.62 18.07
CA ASP A 101 -10.44 -10.06 17.97
C ASP A 101 -10.30 -10.51 16.52
N ALA A 102 -11.14 -10.00 15.61
CA ALA A 102 -10.95 -10.18 14.17
C ALA A 102 -9.57 -9.70 13.71
N GLY A 103 -9.09 -8.56 14.22
CA GLY A 103 -7.75 -8.05 13.89
C GLY A 103 -6.61 -8.90 14.43
N LYS A 104 -6.80 -9.56 15.59
CA LYS A 104 -5.83 -10.54 16.12
C LYS A 104 -5.80 -11.80 15.26
N ASP A 105 -6.95 -12.27 14.77
CA ASP A 105 -7.01 -13.42 13.88
C ASP A 105 -6.26 -13.15 12.57
N VAL A 106 -6.49 -11.99 11.93
CA VAL A 106 -5.72 -11.56 10.75
C VAL A 106 -4.22 -11.51 11.07
N ALA A 107 -3.83 -10.88 12.18
CA ALA A 107 -2.43 -10.78 12.57
C ALA A 107 -1.78 -12.17 12.76
N ARG A 108 -2.52 -13.15 13.28
CA ARG A 108 -2.06 -14.54 13.44
C ARG A 108 -1.74 -15.18 12.08
N VAL A 109 -2.63 -14.99 11.10
CA VAL A 109 -2.40 -15.49 9.72
C VAL A 109 -1.15 -14.85 9.14
N LEU A 110 -1.03 -13.52 9.22
CA LEU A 110 0.11 -12.78 8.69
C LEU A 110 1.44 -13.20 9.35
N GLN A 111 1.44 -13.47 10.66
CA GLN A 111 2.60 -13.93 11.42
C GLN A 111 3.10 -15.32 10.96
N SER A 112 2.26 -16.14 10.34
CA SER A 112 2.67 -17.44 9.79
C SER A 112 3.61 -17.33 8.59
N PHE A 113 3.58 -16.20 7.87
CA PHE A 113 4.43 -15.97 6.68
C PHE A 113 5.81 -15.42 7.02
N THR A 114 5.92 -14.64 8.10
CA THR A 114 7.18 -14.06 8.54
C THR A 114 7.16 -13.75 10.04
N PRO A 115 8.27 -13.99 10.78
CA PRO A 115 8.41 -13.52 12.15
C PRO A 115 8.48 -11.98 12.23
N ASN A 116 8.86 -11.31 11.14
CA ASN A 116 9.10 -9.87 11.08
C ASN A 116 7.80 -9.09 10.76
N LEU A 117 6.82 -9.21 11.65
CA LEU A 117 5.55 -8.51 11.57
C LEU A 117 5.49 -7.36 12.57
N GLU A 118 5.04 -6.19 12.11
CA GLU A 118 4.74 -5.04 12.95
C GLU A 118 3.29 -4.62 12.75
N ARG A 119 2.47 -4.74 13.80
CA ARG A 119 1.10 -4.23 13.78
C ARG A 119 1.12 -2.70 13.81
N ALA A 120 0.55 -2.07 12.78
CA ALA A 120 0.41 -0.62 12.69
C ALA A 120 -0.93 -0.13 13.24
N SER A 121 -1.99 -0.94 13.11
CA SER A 121 -3.33 -0.66 13.65
C SER A 121 -4.08 -1.96 13.94
N VAL A 122 -5.40 -1.86 14.15
CA VAL A 122 -6.29 -3.03 14.30
C VAL A 122 -6.39 -3.84 13.00
N ASP A 123 -6.26 -3.18 11.85
CA ASP A 123 -6.51 -3.69 10.51
C ASP A 123 -5.31 -3.54 9.55
N GLU A 124 -4.16 -3.11 10.06
CA GLU A 124 -2.95 -2.90 9.26
C GLU A 124 -1.71 -3.49 9.93
N ALA A 125 -0.86 -4.12 9.12
CA ALA A 125 0.44 -4.60 9.54
C ALA A 125 1.49 -4.45 8.45
N TYR A 126 2.72 -4.16 8.88
CA TYR A 126 3.91 -4.25 8.05
C TYR A 126 4.53 -5.63 8.18
N LEU A 127 5.00 -6.18 7.05
CA LEU A 127 5.74 -7.42 6.98
C LEU A 127 7.06 -7.15 6.28
N ASP A 128 8.16 -7.65 6.84
CA ASP A 128 9.41 -7.82 6.09
C ASP A 128 9.45 -9.26 5.54
N ILE A 129 9.36 -9.38 4.22
CA ILE A 129 9.34 -10.68 3.51
C ILE A 129 10.63 -10.91 2.70
N THR A 130 11.70 -10.17 3.02
CA THR A 130 12.96 -10.22 2.27
C THR A 130 13.49 -11.65 2.17
N SER A 131 13.53 -12.38 3.30
CA SER A 131 13.98 -13.76 3.34
C SER A 131 13.10 -14.70 2.51
N ASN A 132 11.78 -14.51 2.55
CA ASN A 132 10.84 -15.31 1.75
C ASN A 132 11.05 -15.10 0.25
N VAL A 133 11.28 -13.84 -0.17
CA VAL A 133 11.56 -13.50 -1.56
C VAL A 133 12.87 -14.12 -2.02
N LEU A 134 13.93 -14.00 -1.22
CA LEU A 134 15.23 -14.59 -1.54
C LEU A 134 15.16 -16.11 -1.64
N GLU A 135 14.41 -16.79 -0.77
CA GLU A 135 14.24 -18.24 -0.86
C GLU A 135 13.45 -18.64 -2.10
N ARG A 136 12.35 -17.94 -2.40
CA ARG A 136 11.56 -18.17 -3.62
C ARG A 136 12.38 -17.95 -4.89
N MET A 137 13.29 -16.97 -4.90
CA MET A 137 14.22 -16.78 -6.02
C MET A 137 15.17 -17.98 -6.17
N LYS A 138 15.69 -18.56 -5.08
CA LYS A 138 16.51 -19.79 -5.18
C LYS A 138 15.70 -20.98 -5.69
N GLU A 139 14.44 -21.11 -5.30
CA GLU A 139 13.53 -22.14 -5.86
C GLU A 139 13.36 -21.96 -7.37
N MET A 140 13.25 -20.71 -7.85
CA MET A 140 13.22 -20.40 -9.28
C MET A 140 14.53 -20.77 -9.99
N ASP A 141 15.68 -20.44 -9.38
CA ASP A 141 17.00 -20.77 -9.93
C ASP A 141 17.21 -22.30 -10.04
N ARG A 142 16.63 -23.07 -9.11
CA ARG A 142 16.62 -24.55 -9.14
C ARG A 142 15.56 -25.14 -10.08
N GLY A 143 14.68 -24.32 -10.66
CA GLY A 143 13.57 -24.79 -11.50
C GLY A 143 12.43 -25.45 -10.72
N GLU A 144 12.36 -25.24 -9.40
CA GLU A 144 11.33 -25.80 -8.52
C GLU A 144 10.07 -24.92 -8.47
N TYR A 145 10.20 -23.64 -8.82
CA TYR A 145 9.09 -22.69 -8.84
C TYR A 145 9.03 -21.89 -10.14
N PHE A 146 7.81 -21.72 -10.66
CA PHE A 146 7.54 -20.91 -11.84
C PHE A 146 6.43 -19.92 -11.53
N ILE A 147 6.66 -18.66 -11.88
CA ILE A 147 5.63 -17.62 -11.79
C ILE A 147 4.61 -17.84 -12.91
N LYS A 148 3.35 -17.96 -12.53
CA LYS A 148 2.22 -18.08 -13.45
C LYS A 148 1.35 -16.82 -13.41
N PRO A 149 0.64 -16.48 -14.50
CA PRO A 149 -0.21 -15.29 -14.55
C PRO A 149 -1.22 -15.20 -13.40
N GLU A 150 -1.81 -16.34 -12.99
CA GLU A 150 -2.75 -16.42 -11.87
C GLU A 150 -2.17 -15.95 -10.54
N ASN A 151 -0.85 -16.04 -10.35
CA ASN A 151 -0.17 -15.61 -9.12
C ASN A 151 -0.16 -14.09 -8.94
N VAL A 152 -0.46 -13.31 -9.98
CA VAL A 152 -0.35 -11.85 -9.98
C VAL A 152 -1.58 -11.13 -10.55
N THR A 153 -2.70 -11.83 -10.71
CA THR A 153 -3.96 -11.31 -11.30
C THR A 153 -4.50 -10.05 -10.64
N ASN A 154 -4.27 -9.87 -9.34
CA ASN A 154 -4.73 -8.71 -8.56
C ASN A 154 -3.63 -7.67 -8.31
N THR A 155 -2.53 -7.74 -9.05
CA THR A 155 -1.37 -6.87 -8.87
C THR A 155 -1.37 -5.71 -9.86
N TYR A 156 -0.99 -4.54 -9.39
CA TYR A 156 -0.66 -3.36 -10.18
C TYR A 156 0.82 -3.00 -9.96
N ALA A 157 1.45 -2.39 -10.96
CA ALA A 157 2.78 -1.80 -10.83
C ALA A 157 2.67 -0.31 -11.15
N VAL A 158 3.15 0.54 -10.23
CA VAL A 158 3.20 1.99 -10.46
C VAL A 158 4.03 2.28 -11.73
N GLY A 159 3.56 3.20 -12.57
CA GLY A 159 4.21 3.55 -13.84
C GLY A 159 3.88 2.61 -15.01
N HIS A 160 3.07 1.58 -14.80
CA HIS A 160 2.65 0.65 -15.85
C HIS A 160 1.13 0.57 -15.97
N LYS A 161 0.61 0.53 -17.20
CA LYS A 161 -0.82 0.43 -17.47
C LYS A 161 -1.40 -0.90 -16.96
N THR A 162 -0.65 -1.98 -17.14
CA THR A 162 -0.96 -3.30 -16.59
C THR A 162 0.27 -3.92 -15.94
N PHE A 163 0.06 -4.88 -15.03
CA PHE A 163 1.18 -5.64 -14.47
C PHE A 163 1.89 -6.51 -15.53
N GLY A 164 1.19 -6.91 -16.59
CA GLY A 164 1.80 -7.56 -17.75
C GLY A 164 2.83 -6.67 -18.44
N ASP A 165 2.59 -5.36 -18.50
CA ASP A 165 3.54 -4.40 -19.07
C ASP A 165 4.80 -4.29 -18.23
N PHE A 166 4.66 -4.32 -16.90
CA PHE A 166 5.79 -4.40 -15.97
C PHE A 166 6.62 -5.68 -16.19
N VAL A 167 5.97 -6.84 -16.29
CA VAL A 167 6.67 -8.12 -16.53
C VAL A 167 7.37 -8.15 -17.89
N ARG A 168 6.73 -7.61 -18.95
CA ARG A 168 7.32 -7.49 -20.28
C ARG A 168 8.52 -6.55 -20.28
N SER A 169 8.43 -5.40 -19.62
CA SER A 169 9.54 -4.45 -19.51
C SER A 169 10.74 -5.06 -18.77
N LEU A 170 10.48 -5.84 -17.71
CA LEU A 170 11.51 -6.59 -17.00
C LEU A 170 12.16 -7.65 -17.89
N SER A 171 11.35 -8.45 -18.60
CA SER A 171 11.82 -9.53 -19.48
C SER A 171 12.67 -9.00 -20.64
N ALA A 172 12.28 -7.87 -21.26
CA ALA A 172 13.05 -7.21 -22.31
C ALA A 172 14.43 -6.76 -21.82
N ARG A 173 14.51 -6.23 -20.60
CA ARG A 173 15.78 -5.80 -19.96
C ARG A 173 16.66 -6.96 -19.51
N MET A 174 16.08 -8.14 -19.28
CA MET A 174 16.84 -9.37 -19.03
C MET A 174 17.38 -9.99 -20.32
N SER A 175 16.64 -9.85 -21.43
CA SER A 175 16.98 -10.43 -22.74
C SER A 175 17.91 -9.57 -23.60
N SER A 176 18.14 -8.31 -23.22
CA SER A 176 19.02 -7.38 -23.93
C SER A 176 20.51 -7.70 -23.74
N THR A 177 20.88 -8.96 -24.01
CA THR A 177 22.16 -9.35 -24.61
C THR A 177 22.09 -9.31 -26.14
N GLN A 178 20.90 -9.19 -26.76
CA GLN A 178 20.74 -8.86 -28.18
C GLN A 178 19.51 -7.97 -28.40
N GLY A 179 19.70 -6.88 -29.14
CA GLY A 179 18.67 -5.87 -29.38
C GLY A 179 17.61 -6.32 -30.39
N THR A 180 16.37 -5.91 -30.15
CA THR A 180 15.33 -5.81 -31.18
C THR A 180 14.61 -4.47 -31.08
N PRO A 181 14.24 -3.85 -32.22
CA PRO A 181 13.78 -2.46 -32.28
C PRO A 181 12.26 -2.36 -32.34
N GLU A 182 11.55 -2.56 -31.23
CA GLU A 182 10.12 -2.21 -31.15
C GLU A 182 9.80 -1.70 -29.74
N ALA A 183 10.05 -0.41 -29.50
CA ALA A 183 9.63 0.27 -28.27
C ALA A 183 9.65 1.79 -28.46
N GLU A 184 8.78 2.33 -29.32
CA GLU A 184 8.57 3.78 -29.45
C GLU A 184 7.80 4.40 -28.25
N GLU A 185 7.32 3.59 -27.30
CA GLU A 185 6.64 4.08 -26.07
C GLU A 185 7.55 4.07 -24.82
N LEU A 186 8.86 3.83 -24.96
CA LEU A 186 9.80 3.64 -23.84
C LEU A 186 10.91 4.70 -23.77
N GLU A 187 10.70 5.87 -24.38
CA GLU A 187 11.73 6.93 -24.40
C GLU A 187 11.85 7.67 -23.06
N ASP A 188 10.75 7.88 -22.32
CA ASP A 188 10.80 8.60 -21.04
C ASP A 188 11.53 7.82 -19.92
N PHE A 189 11.47 6.49 -19.90
CA PHE A 189 12.18 5.67 -18.91
C PHE A 189 13.68 5.48 -19.22
N ARG A 190 14.11 5.73 -20.47
CA ARG A 190 15.51 5.57 -20.88
C ARG A 190 16.39 6.71 -20.38
N ALA A 191 15.84 7.92 -20.22
CA ALA A 191 16.60 9.11 -19.80
C ALA A 191 17.19 8.96 -18.38
N VAL A 192 16.47 8.32 -17.45
CA VAL A 192 16.93 8.11 -16.06
C VAL A 192 18.03 7.04 -15.97
N ASN A 193 18.05 6.08 -16.90
CA ASN A 193 19.01 4.96 -16.92
C ASN A 193 20.28 5.25 -17.75
N ALA A 194 20.39 6.42 -18.38
CA ALA A 194 21.53 6.81 -19.20
C ALA A 194 22.79 7.11 -18.37
N SER A 195 22.64 7.42 -17.07
CA SER A 195 23.74 7.82 -16.18
C SER A 195 24.28 6.70 -15.28
N CYS A 196 23.73 5.48 -15.34
CA CYS A 196 24.08 4.41 -14.38
C CYS A 196 25.21 3.48 -14.87
N THR A 197 26.05 3.06 -13.93
CA THR A 197 27.11 2.05 -14.13
C THR A 197 26.51 0.66 -14.43
N SER A 198 27.34 -0.28 -14.91
CA SER A 198 26.91 -1.66 -15.15
C SER A 198 26.44 -2.36 -13.87
N GLU A 199 27.13 -2.15 -12.76
CA GLU A 199 26.78 -2.73 -11.46
C GLU A 199 25.44 -2.22 -10.94
N GLU A 200 25.18 -0.90 -11.07
CA GLU A 200 23.89 -0.30 -10.69
C GLU A 200 22.73 -0.86 -11.50
N LYS A 201 22.93 -1.09 -12.82
CA LYS A 201 21.92 -1.69 -13.69
C LYS A 201 21.56 -3.10 -13.26
N ASP A 202 22.54 -3.91 -12.86
CA ASP A 202 22.28 -5.28 -12.42
C ASP A 202 21.61 -5.34 -11.04
N VAL A 203 21.97 -4.45 -10.13
CA VAL A 203 21.26 -4.29 -8.85
C VAL A 203 19.79 -3.90 -9.08
N LYS A 204 19.53 -2.91 -9.95
CA LYS A 204 18.16 -2.49 -10.30
C LYS A 204 17.33 -3.66 -10.86
N LYS A 205 17.86 -4.38 -11.85
CA LYS A 205 17.19 -5.57 -12.42
C LYS A 205 16.86 -6.59 -11.35
N ARG A 206 17.83 -6.91 -10.48
CA ARG A 206 17.63 -7.87 -9.38
C ARG A 206 16.52 -7.42 -8.44
N ASN A 207 16.41 -6.12 -8.16
CA ASN A 207 15.36 -5.59 -7.29
C ASN A 207 13.98 -5.67 -7.92
N GLU A 208 13.86 -5.47 -9.22
CA GLU A 208 12.57 -5.65 -9.90
C GLU A 208 12.14 -7.11 -9.96
N VAL A 209 13.09 -8.04 -10.14
CA VAL A 209 12.81 -9.48 -9.98
C VAL A 209 12.34 -9.77 -8.56
N LYS A 210 12.98 -9.21 -7.53
CA LYS A 210 12.49 -9.33 -6.14
C LYS A 210 11.06 -8.81 -5.99
N LEU A 211 10.71 -7.67 -6.59
CA LEU A 211 9.34 -7.11 -6.53
C LEU A 211 8.32 -8.00 -7.25
N LEU A 212 8.69 -8.58 -8.39
CA LEU A 212 7.85 -9.55 -9.10
C LEU A 212 7.59 -10.80 -8.24
N VAL A 213 8.65 -11.36 -7.64
CA VAL A 213 8.53 -12.50 -6.72
C VAL A 213 7.70 -12.14 -5.50
N ALA A 214 7.95 -10.97 -4.91
CA ALA A 214 7.19 -10.44 -3.79
C ALA A 214 5.70 -10.32 -4.10
N ALA A 215 5.33 -9.88 -5.31
CA ALA A 215 3.93 -9.83 -5.73
C ALA A 215 3.27 -11.21 -5.63
N THR A 216 3.96 -12.29 -6.01
CA THR A 216 3.40 -13.65 -5.89
C THR A 216 3.18 -14.06 -4.43
N ILE A 217 4.17 -13.79 -3.57
CA ILE A 217 4.09 -14.11 -2.13
C ILE A 217 2.97 -13.29 -1.47
N VAL A 218 2.83 -12.02 -1.81
CA VAL A 218 1.77 -11.15 -1.27
C VAL A 218 0.39 -11.60 -1.74
N ASN A 219 0.27 -12.11 -2.96
CA ASN A 219 -0.98 -12.71 -3.41
C ASN A 219 -1.34 -13.97 -2.59
N ASP A 220 -0.34 -14.80 -2.23
CA ASP A 220 -0.53 -15.94 -1.33
C ASP A 220 -0.92 -15.49 0.09
N ILE A 221 -0.28 -14.45 0.63
CA ILE A 221 -0.63 -13.85 1.93
C ILE A 221 -2.09 -13.39 1.94
N ARG A 222 -2.50 -12.63 0.93
CA ARG A 222 -3.87 -12.11 0.81
C ARG A 222 -4.89 -13.23 0.66
N ARG A 223 -4.55 -14.28 -0.09
CA ARG A 223 -5.38 -15.49 -0.22
C ARG A 223 -5.53 -16.20 1.12
N ALA A 224 -4.46 -16.43 1.86
CA ALA A 224 -4.53 -17.06 3.18
C ALA A 224 -5.37 -16.24 4.17
N VAL A 225 -5.22 -14.91 4.19
CA VAL A 225 -6.09 -14.04 4.99
C VAL A 225 -7.56 -14.24 4.61
N LYS A 226 -7.88 -14.29 3.32
CA LYS A 226 -9.25 -14.52 2.85
C LYS A 226 -9.77 -15.90 3.25
N ASP A 227 -8.98 -16.94 3.05
CA ASP A 227 -9.38 -18.33 3.27
C ASP A 227 -9.57 -18.63 4.77
N GLU A 228 -8.67 -18.14 5.63
CA GLU A 228 -8.69 -18.42 7.06
C GLU A 228 -9.61 -17.48 7.86
N THR A 229 -9.77 -16.23 7.42
CA THR A 229 -10.53 -15.22 8.17
C THR A 229 -11.83 -14.80 7.50
N GLY A 230 -12.00 -15.06 6.20
CA GLY A 230 -13.11 -14.58 5.38
C GLY A 230 -12.98 -13.12 4.92
N TYR A 231 -11.97 -12.39 5.39
CA TYR A 231 -11.80 -10.97 5.10
C TYR A 231 -10.91 -10.71 3.88
N GLU A 232 -11.29 -9.73 3.07
CA GLU A 232 -10.47 -9.21 1.98
C GLU A 232 -9.54 -8.10 2.47
N CYS A 233 -8.37 -8.03 1.87
CA CYS A 233 -7.40 -6.98 2.15
C CYS A 233 -6.72 -6.51 0.89
N SER A 234 -6.18 -5.30 0.97
CA SER A 234 -5.30 -4.74 -0.04
C SER A 234 -3.88 -4.64 0.49
N ALA A 235 -2.89 -4.61 -0.41
CA ALA A 235 -1.49 -4.58 0.00
C ALA A 235 -0.63 -3.67 -0.86
N GLY A 236 0.44 -3.16 -0.27
CA GLY A 236 1.46 -2.40 -0.98
C GLY A 236 2.83 -3.01 -0.77
N VAL A 237 3.62 -3.12 -1.83
CA VAL A 237 4.95 -3.74 -1.83
C VAL A 237 5.99 -2.73 -2.29
N ALA A 238 6.99 -2.48 -1.46
CA ALA A 238 8.06 -1.53 -1.73
C ALA A 238 9.34 -1.87 -0.95
N HIS A 239 10.34 -1.01 -1.02
CA HIS A 239 11.60 -1.18 -0.27
C HIS A 239 11.58 -0.53 1.13
N ASN A 240 10.51 0.17 1.50
CA ASN A 240 10.35 0.76 2.82
C ASN A 240 8.88 0.90 3.21
N LYS A 241 8.64 1.16 4.52
CA LYS A 241 7.30 1.26 5.10
C LYS A 241 6.47 2.44 4.59
N ILE A 242 7.10 3.56 4.23
CA ILE A 242 6.39 4.75 3.76
C ILE A 242 5.79 4.46 2.38
N LEU A 243 6.62 3.99 1.46
CA LEU A 243 6.19 3.61 0.11
C LEU A 243 5.19 2.45 0.14
N ALA A 244 5.45 1.41 0.94
CA ALA A 244 4.53 0.28 1.07
C ALA A 244 3.14 0.73 1.55
N LYS A 245 3.08 1.66 2.52
CA LYS A 245 1.79 2.23 2.97
C LYS A 245 1.11 3.05 1.89
N LEU A 246 1.86 3.86 1.18
CA LEU A 246 1.35 4.72 0.14
C LEU A 246 0.69 3.89 -0.97
N VAL A 247 1.41 2.91 -1.51
CA VAL A 247 0.94 2.14 -2.67
C VAL A 247 -0.14 1.12 -2.31
N ALA A 248 -0.25 0.70 -1.04
CA ALA A 248 -1.35 -0.13 -0.54
C ALA A 248 -2.73 0.54 -0.71
N GLY A 249 -2.76 1.89 -0.75
CA GLY A 249 -3.99 2.67 -0.90
C GLY A 249 -4.43 2.91 -2.35
N LEU A 250 -3.56 2.71 -3.35
CA LEU A 250 -3.80 3.21 -4.71
C LEU A 250 -4.88 2.45 -5.47
N ASN A 251 -4.98 1.13 -5.29
CA ASN A 251 -5.84 0.26 -6.10
C ASN A 251 -6.89 -0.49 -5.26
N LYS A 252 -7.19 -0.01 -4.05
CA LYS A 252 -8.23 -0.64 -3.21
C LYS A 252 -9.60 -0.63 -3.91
N PRO A 253 -10.48 -1.62 -3.67
CA PRO A 253 -10.33 -2.78 -2.78
C PRO A 253 -9.74 -4.03 -3.42
N ASN A 254 -9.33 -4.97 -2.57
CA ASN A 254 -8.96 -6.34 -2.93
C ASN A 254 -7.92 -6.41 -4.06
N LYS A 255 -6.94 -5.49 -4.02
CA LYS A 255 -5.80 -5.46 -4.94
C LYS A 255 -4.49 -5.28 -4.18
N GLN A 256 -3.40 -5.47 -4.89
CA GLN A 256 -2.08 -5.12 -4.40
C GLN A 256 -1.33 -4.26 -5.41
N THR A 257 -0.45 -3.41 -4.92
CA THR A 257 0.36 -2.52 -5.77
C THR A 257 1.83 -2.67 -5.43
N VAL A 258 2.68 -2.86 -6.43
CA VAL A 258 4.14 -2.81 -6.30
C VAL A 258 4.66 -1.48 -6.84
N ILE A 259 5.78 -1.01 -6.28
CA ILE A 259 6.49 0.16 -6.81
C ILE A 259 7.99 -0.13 -6.90
N SER A 260 8.53 0.02 -8.11
CA SER A 260 9.97 0.07 -8.35
C SER A 260 10.52 1.43 -7.95
N ILE A 261 11.79 1.48 -7.56
CA ILE A 261 12.47 2.73 -7.22
C ILE A 261 12.45 3.73 -8.36
N ASP A 262 12.58 3.26 -9.61
CA ASP A 262 12.60 4.10 -10.80
C ASP A 262 11.25 4.80 -11.04
N CYS A 263 10.17 4.33 -10.41
CA CYS A 263 8.83 4.93 -10.51
C CYS A 263 8.50 5.84 -9.33
N VAL A 264 9.38 5.97 -8.33
CA VAL A 264 9.12 6.79 -7.13
C VAL A 264 9.03 8.27 -7.47
N GLN A 265 9.93 8.77 -8.32
CA GLN A 265 9.93 10.17 -8.73
C GLN A 265 8.62 10.51 -9.47
N THR A 266 8.26 9.72 -10.49
CA THR A 266 7.01 9.88 -11.23
C THR A 266 5.78 9.80 -10.31
N LEU A 267 5.78 8.90 -9.31
CA LEU A 267 4.70 8.88 -8.33
C LEU A 267 4.63 10.18 -7.51
N PHE A 268 5.78 10.72 -7.13
CA PHE A 268 5.88 11.88 -6.24
C PHE A 268 5.56 13.21 -6.91
N GLU A 269 5.71 13.31 -8.23
CA GLU A 269 5.29 14.48 -9.03
C GLU A 269 3.82 14.84 -8.80
N GLU A 270 2.94 13.84 -8.68
CA GLU A 270 1.51 14.07 -8.45
C GLU A 270 1.06 13.75 -7.01
N MET A 271 1.95 13.30 -6.13
CA MET A 271 1.59 12.86 -4.78
C MET A 271 1.48 14.05 -3.82
N PRO A 272 0.28 14.41 -3.31
CA PRO A 272 0.18 15.50 -2.34
C PRO A 272 0.92 15.15 -1.05
N ILE A 273 1.66 16.11 -0.49
CA ILE A 273 2.45 15.91 0.74
C ILE A 273 1.59 15.36 1.88
N LEU A 274 0.36 15.87 2.03
CA LEU A 274 -0.59 15.46 3.07
C LEU A 274 -1.09 14.00 2.93
N LYS A 275 -0.79 13.32 1.83
CA LYS A 275 -1.10 11.89 1.65
C LYS A 275 0.01 10.96 2.15
N VAL A 276 1.20 11.49 2.41
CA VAL A 276 2.34 10.69 2.88
C VAL A 276 2.27 10.48 4.39
N ARG A 277 2.53 9.23 4.82
CA ARG A 277 2.56 8.87 6.24
C ARG A 277 3.58 9.77 6.97
N GLY A 278 3.15 10.38 8.08
CA GLY A 278 3.95 11.34 8.85
C GLY A 278 3.69 12.80 8.46
N LEU A 279 3.12 13.05 7.27
CA LEU A 279 2.88 14.40 6.74
C LEU A 279 1.38 14.73 6.60
N GLY A 280 0.46 13.82 6.96
CA GLY A 280 -0.99 14.05 6.83
C GLY A 280 -1.64 14.94 7.90
N GLY A 281 -0.86 15.70 8.66
CA GLY A 281 -1.35 16.56 9.74
C GLY A 281 -0.65 17.91 9.76
N LYS A 282 -0.66 18.56 10.94
CA LYS A 282 -0.12 19.92 11.11
C LYS A 282 1.29 20.10 10.58
N PHE A 283 2.17 19.12 10.79
CA PHE A 283 3.54 19.23 10.27
C PHE A 283 3.58 19.31 8.74
N GLY A 284 2.84 18.45 8.03
CA GLY A 284 2.79 18.55 6.57
C GLY A 284 2.09 19.82 6.08
N GLU A 285 1.12 20.35 6.82
CA GLU A 285 0.54 21.68 6.53
C GLU A 285 1.60 22.79 6.65
N ILE A 286 2.43 22.72 7.70
CA ILE A 286 3.57 23.63 7.90
C ILE A 286 4.59 23.49 6.77
N VAL A 287 4.90 22.26 6.33
CA VAL A 287 5.80 22.01 5.19
C VAL A 287 5.26 22.67 3.92
N CYS A 288 3.99 22.44 3.59
CA CYS A 288 3.35 23.02 2.42
C CYS A 288 3.38 24.56 2.47
N GLN A 289 3.10 25.15 3.64
CA GLN A 289 3.06 26.61 3.81
C GLN A 289 4.45 27.26 3.80
N LYS A 290 5.42 26.72 4.57
CA LYS A 290 6.76 27.31 4.70
C LYS A 290 7.55 27.25 3.39
N LEU A 291 7.42 26.15 2.64
CA LEU A 291 8.14 25.97 1.38
C LEU A 291 7.30 26.38 0.16
N ASN A 292 6.01 26.69 0.33
CA ASN A 292 5.09 26.98 -0.78
C ASN A 292 5.04 25.84 -1.82
N VAL A 293 4.91 24.61 -1.33
CA VAL A 293 4.87 23.37 -2.11
C VAL A 293 3.57 22.61 -1.86
N LYS A 294 3.24 21.69 -2.78
CA LYS A 294 2.01 20.89 -2.69
C LYS A 294 2.27 19.40 -2.84
N PHE A 295 3.22 19.03 -3.69
CA PHE A 295 3.52 17.65 -4.04
C PHE A 295 4.87 17.22 -3.47
N MET A 296 5.05 15.90 -3.30
CA MET A 296 6.31 15.35 -2.80
C MET A 296 7.48 15.61 -3.74
N GLY A 297 7.22 15.66 -5.05
CA GLY A 297 8.22 15.99 -6.08
C GLY A 297 8.82 17.37 -5.88
N ASP A 298 8.01 18.36 -5.46
CA ASP A 298 8.44 19.73 -5.20
C ASP A 298 9.56 19.81 -4.14
N LEU A 299 9.63 18.84 -3.22
CA LEU A 299 10.67 18.82 -2.18
C LEU A 299 12.07 18.55 -2.74
N LEU A 300 12.19 18.01 -3.96
CA LEU A 300 13.48 17.77 -4.62
C LEU A 300 14.19 19.07 -5.03
N GLU A 301 13.48 20.20 -5.06
CA GLU A 301 14.07 21.52 -5.31
C GLU A 301 14.89 22.03 -4.12
N TYR A 302 14.76 21.40 -2.95
CA TYR A 302 15.44 21.80 -1.71
C TYR A 302 16.52 20.78 -1.33
N SER A 303 17.70 21.28 -1.00
CA SER A 303 18.78 20.46 -0.43
C SER A 303 18.42 19.98 0.97
N GLU A 304 19.06 18.89 1.42
CA GLU A 304 18.90 18.38 2.78
C GLU A 304 19.22 19.46 3.84
N ALA A 305 20.23 20.30 3.59
CA ALA A 305 20.61 21.38 4.48
C ALA A 305 19.52 22.46 4.59
N GLU A 306 18.85 22.80 3.49
CA GLU A 306 17.72 23.74 3.48
C GLU A 306 16.54 23.18 4.24
N LEU A 307 16.19 21.90 4.02
CA LEU A 307 15.11 21.23 4.74
C LEU A 307 15.39 21.18 6.26
N ARG A 308 16.60 20.79 6.66
CA ARG A 308 17.01 20.77 8.09
C ARG A 308 17.04 22.15 8.73
N LYS A 309 17.29 23.20 7.96
CA LYS A 309 17.24 24.58 8.46
C LYS A 309 15.80 25.08 8.58
N ALA A 310 14.91 24.66 7.68
CA ALA A 310 13.50 25.08 7.65
C ALA A 310 12.65 24.39 8.74
N PHE A 311 13.02 23.16 9.11
CA PHE A 311 12.29 22.33 10.07
C PHE A 311 13.22 21.80 11.15
N ASN A 312 12.82 21.94 12.40
CA ASN A 312 13.52 21.39 13.55
C ASN A 312 12.70 20.26 14.21
N ASP A 313 13.30 19.55 15.16
CA ASP A 313 12.65 18.43 15.87
C ASP A 313 11.34 18.80 16.60
N LYS A 314 11.06 20.10 16.80
CA LYS A 314 9.80 20.57 17.40
C LYS A 314 8.66 20.72 16.38
N ASP A 315 8.98 20.74 15.09
CA ASP A 315 7.99 20.88 14.02
C ASP A 315 7.27 19.53 13.73
N GLY A 316 7.92 18.38 13.98
CA GLY A 316 7.33 17.04 13.85
C GLY A 316 8.33 15.94 13.51
#